data_AF-A0A4R6V1N8-F1
#
_entry.id   AF-A0A4R6V1N8-F1
#
_cell.length_a   1.000
_cell.length_b   1.000
_cell.length_c   1.000
_cell.angle_alpha   90.00
_cell.angle_beta   90.00
_cell.angle_gamma   90.00
#
_symmetry.space_group_name_H-M   'P 1'
#
loop_
_entity.id
_entity.type
_entity.pdbx_description
1 polymer ?
#
loop_
_entity_poly.entity_id
_entity_poly.type
_entity_poly.pdbx_seq_one_letter_code
_entity_poly.pdbx_strand_id
1 'polypeptide(L)'
;MTAVPSDPPVTRIAPHRTVTAGRARSIAAAARRPSTTALLHAVEAAITRLDGLAGAFDHATRTALDRRLREALTRHIGRTGENGPAVPAVRVACAHLAAGDLEWAYLSLLTARDQLE
;
A
#
# COMPACT_ATOMS: atom_id res chain seq x y z
N MET A 1 33.47 30.21 -62.14
CA MET A 1 32.34 31.01 -61.64
C MET A 1 31.56 30.12 -60.67
N THR A 2 31.84 30.14 -59.35
CA THR A 2 31.25 31.02 -58.29
C THR A 2 29.72 30.91 -58.22
N ALA A 3 29.03 30.75 -57.08
CA ALA A 3 29.38 30.53 -55.69
C ALA A 3 28.07 30.33 -54.89
N VAL A 4 28.09 29.37 -53.95
CA VAL A 4 27.57 29.43 -52.56
C VAL A 4 26.04 29.38 -52.29
N PRO A 5 25.59 28.59 -51.29
CA PRO A 5 24.20 28.24 -50.99
C PRO A 5 23.61 29.09 -49.83
N SER A 6 22.28 29.04 -49.63
CA SER A 6 21.63 29.63 -48.45
C SER A 6 20.62 28.66 -47.80
N ASP A 7 20.98 28.25 -46.59
CA ASP A 7 20.21 27.52 -45.57
C ASP A 7 19.18 28.46 -44.87
N PRO A 8 18.36 28.03 -43.89
CA PRO A 8 16.91 28.25 -43.85
C PRO A 8 16.46 29.23 -42.74
N PRO A 9 15.18 29.62 -42.65
CA PRO A 9 14.67 30.20 -41.42
C PRO A 9 14.43 29.10 -40.37
N VAL A 10 15.32 29.09 -39.37
CA VAL A 10 15.14 28.46 -38.07
C VAL A 10 13.78 28.89 -37.48
N THR A 11 12.85 27.93 -37.35
CA THR A 11 11.74 28.08 -36.40
C THR A 11 11.98 27.11 -35.25
N ARG A 12 12.51 27.69 -34.17
CA ARG A 12 12.80 27.07 -32.88
C ARG A 12 11.49 26.90 -32.11
N ILE A 13 10.91 25.70 -32.08
CA ILE A 13 10.01 25.30 -30.98
C ILE A 13 10.40 23.89 -30.52
N ALA A 14 10.54 23.81 -29.19
CA ALA A 14 11.07 22.78 -28.32
C ALA A 14 10.57 21.33 -28.56
N PRO A 15 11.32 20.33 -28.06
CA PRO A 15 10.97 18.91 -28.20
C PRO A 15 9.60 18.64 -27.58
N HIS A 16 8.69 18.07 -28.37
CA HIS A 16 7.50 17.41 -27.85
C HIS A 16 7.94 16.14 -27.11
N ARG A 17 8.43 16.33 -25.88
CA ARG A 17 8.51 15.30 -24.87
C ARG A 17 7.06 14.89 -24.61
N THR A 18 6.66 13.74 -25.14
CA THR A 18 5.37 13.11 -24.88
C THR A 18 5.33 12.73 -23.39
N VAL A 19 5.01 13.69 -22.53
CA VAL A 19 4.77 13.45 -21.10
C VAL A 19 3.31 13.06 -20.93
N THR A 20 2.98 11.86 -21.41
CA THR A 20 1.71 11.17 -21.10
C THR A 20 1.93 10.06 -20.07
N ALA A 21 2.95 10.18 -19.21
CA ALA A 21 3.19 9.27 -18.09
C ALA A 21 2.89 9.89 -16.70
N GLY A 22 2.64 11.20 -16.62
CA GLY A 22 2.43 11.90 -15.34
C GLY A 22 1.00 11.82 -14.82
N ARG A 23 0.00 11.94 -15.70
CA ARG A 23 -1.41 12.10 -15.27
C ARG A 23 -2.06 10.80 -14.80
N ALA A 24 -1.67 9.65 -15.37
CA ALA A 24 -2.13 8.34 -14.92
C ALA A 24 -1.55 7.96 -13.55
N ARG A 25 -0.32 8.37 -13.23
CA ARG A 25 0.30 8.12 -11.92
C ARG A 25 -0.35 8.92 -10.79
N SER A 26 -0.74 10.16 -11.04
CA SER A 26 -1.36 11.00 -9.99
C SER A 26 -2.75 10.52 -9.59
N ILE A 27 -3.55 10.02 -10.55
CA ILE A 27 -4.88 9.47 -10.24
C ILE A 27 -4.74 8.10 -9.56
N ALA A 28 -3.82 7.25 -10.03
CA ALA A 28 -3.53 5.97 -9.36
C ALA A 28 -2.95 6.17 -7.94
N ALA A 29 -2.10 7.18 -7.73
CA ALA A 29 -1.57 7.52 -6.41
C ALA A 29 -2.67 8.09 -5.49
N ALA A 30 -3.56 8.95 -6.02
CA ALA A 30 -4.68 9.50 -5.28
C ALA A 30 -5.74 8.45 -4.91
N ALA A 31 -5.94 7.42 -5.75
CA ALA A 31 -6.81 6.28 -5.45
C ALA A 31 -6.16 5.24 -4.52
N ARG A 32 -4.82 5.09 -4.58
CA ARG A 32 -4.06 4.21 -3.68
C ARG A 32 -4.04 4.75 -2.25
N ARG A 33 -3.81 6.05 -2.05
CA ARG A 33 -3.74 6.71 -0.74
C ARG A 33 -4.90 6.35 0.22
N PRO A 34 -6.19 6.47 -0.15
CA PRO A 34 -7.30 6.16 0.75
C PRO A 34 -7.44 4.66 1.08
N SER A 35 -6.86 3.76 0.27
CA SER A 35 -6.87 2.31 0.52
C SER A 35 -5.71 1.86 1.39
N THR A 36 -4.54 2.47 1.23
CA THR A 36 -3.38 2.29 2.10
C THR A 36 -3.70 2.81 3.49
N THR A 37 -4.36 3.98 3.62
CA THR A 37 -4.78 4.52 4.92
C THR A 37 -5.78 3.63 5.66
N ALA A 38 -6.74 3.01 4.95
CA ALA A 38 -7.71 2.12 5.58
C ALA A 38 -7.09 0.81 6.10
N LEU A 39 -6.14 0.24 5.35
CA LEU A 39 -5.40 -0.94 5.79
C LEU A 39 -4.43 -0.59 6.93
N LEU A 40 -3.72 0.54 6.81
CA LEU A 40 -2.83 1.07 7.84
C LEU A 40 -3.58 1.29 9.15
N HIS A 41 -4.74 1.96 9.13
CA HIS A 41 -5.57 2.13 10.33
C HIS A 41 -6.05 0.81 10.94
N ALA A 42 -6.35 -0.20 10.12
CA ALA A 42 -6.74 -1.52 10.63
C ALA A 42 -5.55 -2.23 11.30
N VAL A 43 -4.35 -2.09 10.74
CA VAL A 43 -3.10 -2.62 11.30
C VAL A 43 -2.74 -1.89 12.60
N GLU A 44 -2.78 -0.56 12.63
CA GLU A 44 -2.53 0.26 13.82
C GLU A 44 -3.51 -0.08 14.94
N ALA A 45 -4.82 -0.15 14.63
CA ALA A 45 -5.83 -0.52 15.62
C ALA A 45 -5.61 -1.95 16.16
N ALA A 46 -5.05 -2.86 15.35
CA ALA A 46 -4.71 -4.20 15.78
C ALA A 46 -3.50 -4.22 16.71
N ILE A 47 -2.45 -3.47 16.39
CA ILE A 47 -1.27 -3.25 17.23
C ILE A 47 -1.69 -2.67 18.58
N THR A 48 -2.47 -1.57 18.59
CA THR A 48 -2.93 -0.93 19.84
C THR A 48 -3.77 -1.87 20.71
N ARG A 49 -4.59 -2.73 20.09
CA ARG A 49 -5.36 -3.73 20.85
C ARG A 49 -4.48 -4.83 21.43
N LEU A 50 -3.46 -5.26 20.69
CA LEU A 50 -2.48 -6.24 21.16
C LEU A 50 -1.63 -5.68 22.31
N ASP A 51 -1.23 -4.41 22.24
CA ASP A 51 -0.46 -3.73 23.29
C ASP A 51 -1.31 -3.41 24.54
N GLY A 52 -2.55 -2.95 24.33
CA GLY A 52 -3.42 -2.47 25.41
C GLY A 52 -4.01 -3.58 26.29
N LEU A 53 -3.87 -4.84 25.90
CA LEU A 53 -4.35 -6.00 26.64
C LEU A 53 -3.14 -6.77 27.17
N ALA A 54 -2.57 -6.28 28.28
CA ALA A 54 -1.51 -6.95 29.04
C ALA A 54 -1.98 -8.24 29.76
N GLY A 55 -2.88 -9.01 29.13
CA GLY A 55 -3.54 -10.17 29.70
C GLY A 55 -4.31 -10.99 28.66
N ALA A 56 -4.94 -12.07 29.15
CA ALA A 56 -5.57 -13.12 28.34
C ALA A 56 -6.44 -12.57 27.20
N PHE A 57 -5.94 -12.73 25.98
CA PHE A 57 -6.65 -12.39 24.76
C PHE A 57 -7.75 -13.41 24.52
N ASP A 58 -8.97 -13.05 24.88
CA ASP A 58 -10.12 -13.91 24.66
C ASP A 58 -10.24 -14.28 23.17
N HIS A 59 -10.68 -15.52 22.92
CA HIS A 59 -10.84 -16.07 21.58
C HIS A 59 -11.79 -15.20 20.73
N ALA A 60 -12.85 -14.66 21.34
CA ALA A 60 -13.78 -13.76 20.65
C ALA A 60 -13.08 -12.48 20.15
N THR A 61 -12.20 -11.89 20.96
CA THR A 61 -11.42 -10.69 20.59
C THR A 61 -10.46 -10.99 19.45
N ARG A 62 -9.75 -12.13 19.50
CA ARG A 62 -8.85 -12.58 18.44
C ARG A 62 -9.59 -12.76 17.11
N THR A 63 -10.71 -13.48 17.14
CA THR A 63 -11.52 -13.73 15.95
C THR A 63 -12.11 -12.44 15.36
N ALA A 64 -12.54 -11.51 16.21
CA ALA A 64 -13.00 -10.20 15.75
C ALA A 64 -11.88 -9.36 15.11
N LEU A 65 -10.64 -9.48 15.62
CA LEU A 65 -9.46 -8.83 15.08
C LEU A 65 -9.08 -9.39 13.71
N ASP A 66 -8.97 -10.72 13.60
CA ASP A 66 -8.67 -11.44 12.36
C ASP A 66 -9.71 -11.09 11.28
N ARG A 67 -11.00 -11.12 11.62
CA ARG A 67 -12.06 -10.74 10.69
C ARG A 67 -11.90 -9.31 10.16
N ARG A 68 -11.64 -8.33 11.04
CA ARG A 68 -11.44 -6.93 10.63
C ARG A 68 -10.22 -6.76 9.73
N LEU A 69 -9.11 -7.43 10.05
CA LEU A 69 -7.90 -7.41 9.23
C LEU A 69 -8.14 -8.03 7.85
N ARG A 70 -8.83 -9.16 7.77
CA ARG A 70 -9.20 -9.80 6.49
C ARG A 70 -10.13 -8.92 5.65
N GLU A 71 -11.12 -8.28 6.25
CA GLU A 71 -12.01 -7.34 5.57
C GLU A 71 -11.27 -6.10 5.05
N ALA A 72 -10.31 -5.57 5.82
CA ALA A 72 -9.45 -4.47 5.38
C ALA A 72 -8.52 -4.90 4.24
N LEU A 73 -7.90 -6.07 4.37
CA LEU A 73 -7.00 -6.65 3.37
C LEU A 73 -7.73 -6.91 2.05
N THR A 74 -8.93 -7.48 2.09
CA THR A 74 -9.74 -7.77 0.89
C THR A 74 -10.06 -6.49 0.13
N ARG A 75 -10.42 -5.42 0.86
CA ARG A 75 -10.68 -4.09 0.27
C ARG A 75 -9.42 -3.46 -0.31
N HIS A 76 -8.27 -3.69 0.32
CA HIS A 76 -6.97 -3.23 -0.19
C HIS A 76 -6.61 -3.97 -1.49
N ILE A 77 -6.62 -5.31 -1.48
CA ILE A 77 -6.35 -6.17 -2.64
C ILE A 77 -7.25 -5.82 -3.82
N GLY A 78 -8.55 -5.64 -3.61
CA GLY A 78 -9.50 -5.27 -4.67
C GLY A 78 -9.19 -3.94 -5.36
N ARG A 79 -8.33 -3.10 -4.77
CA ARG A 79 -7.94 -1.77 -5.32
C ARG A 79 -6.47 -1.70 -5.75
N THR A 80 -5.56 -2.37 -5.05
CA THR A 80 -4.11 -2.30 -5.30
C THR A 80 -3.56 -3.53 -6.01
N GLY A 81 -4.34 -4.61 -6.09
CA GLY A 81 -3.92 -5.92 -6.57
C GLY A 81 -3.32 -6.78 -5.46
N GLU A 82 -3.24 -8.10 -5.69
CA GLU A 82 -2.71 -9.05 -4.71
C GLU A 82 -1.20 -8.90 -4.42
N ASN A 83 -0.48 -8.17 -5.28
CA ASN A 83 0.97 -7.99 -5.20
C ASN A 83 1.40 -6.79 -4.33
N GLY A 84 0.52 -6.28 -3.48
CA GLY A 84 0.88 -5.21 -2.54
C GLY A 84 1.94 -5.70 -1.54
N PRO A 85 2.99 -4.91 -1.26
CA PRO A 85 4.11 -5.35 -0.40
C PRO A 85 3.65 -5.73 1.02
N ALA A 86 2.61 -5.08 1.54
CA ALA A 86 2.01 -5.36 2.85
C ALA A 86 1.08 -6.57 2.89
N VAL A 87 0.60 -7.07 1.73
CA VAL A 87 -0.39 -8.16 1.67
C VAL A 87 0.14 -9.45 2.31
N PRO A 88 1.37 -9.92 2.02
CA PRO A 88 1.95 -11.08 2.68
C PRO A 88 2.05 -10.93 4.20
N ALA A 89 2.53 -9.78 4.69
CA ALA A 89 2.70 -9.54 6.12
C ALA A 89 1.36 -9.57 6.88
N VAL A 90 0.31 -8.96 6.31
CA VAL A 90 -1.05 -9.02 6.89
C VAL A 90 -1.62 -10.45 6.85
N ARG A 91 -1.37 -11.23 5.79
CA ARG A 91 -1.79 -12.64 5.73
C ARG A 91 -1.12 -13.48 6.81
N VAL A 92 0.18 -13.28 7.04
CA VAL A 92 0.93 -13.96 8.11
C VAL A 92 0.41 -13.57 9.48
N ALA A 93 0.14 -12.28 9.71
CA ALA A 93 -0.48 -11.81 10.96
C ALA A 93 -1.82 -12.50 11.23
N CYS A 94 -2.70 -12.60 10.23
CA CYS A 94 -3.97 -13.32 10.33
C CYS A 94 -3.79 -14.81 10.68
N ALA A 95 -2.77 -15.47 10.11
CA ALA A 95 -2.47 -16.87 10.42
C ALA A 95 -2.06 -17.06 11.89
N HIS A 96 -1.20 -16.17 12.41
CA HIS A 96 -0.80 -16.21 13.82
C HIS A 96 -1.94 -15.85 14.78
N LEU A 97 -2.83 -14.91 14.42
CA LEU A 97 -4.03 -14.63 15.20
C LEU A 97 -4.96 -15.85 15.31
N ALA A 98 -5.12 -16.59 14.21
CA ALA A 98 -5.90 -17.82 14.19
C ALA A 98 -5.25 -18.94 15.02
N ALA A 99 -3.91 -19.03 15.00
CA ALA A 99 -3.15 -19.97 15.85
C ALA A 99 -3.14 -19.57 17.33
N GLY A 100 -3.38 -18.29 17.64
CA GLY A 100 -3.27 -17.74 18.99
C GLY A 100 -1.87 -17.28 19.37
N ASP A 101 -0.94 -17.24 18.41
CA ASP A 101 0.42 -16.75 18.58
C ASP A 101 0.44 -15.21 18.51
N LEU A 102 0.02 -14.57 19.59
CA LEU A 102 -0.16 -13.11 19.64
C LEU A 102 1.14 -12.33 19.41
N GLU A 103 2.26 -12.86 19.90
CA GLU A 103 3.59 -12.25 19.71
C GLU A 103 3.97 -12.20 18.24
N TRP A 104 3.86 -13.33 17.53
CA TRP A 104 4.16 -13.40 16.10
C TRP A 104 3.15 -12.63 15.25
N ALA A 105 1.88 -12.58 15.67
CA ALA A 105 0.87 -11.74 15.05
C ALA A 105 1.26 -10.24 15.17
N TYR A 106 1.69 -9.81 16.36
CA TYR A 106 2.12 -8.44 16.61
C TYR A 106 3.34 -8.05 15.77
N LEU A 107 4.39 -8.88 15.76
CA LEU A 107 5.59 -8.62 14.95
C LEU A 107 5.25 -8.53 13.45
N SER A 108 4.38 -9.40 12.96
CA SER A 108 3.93 -9.39 11.56
C SER A 108 3.14 -8.13 11.22
N LEU A 109 2.34 -7.60 12.16
CA LEU A 109 1.62 -6.33 11.99
C LEU A 109 2.57 -5.13 11.97
N LEU A 110 3.65 -5.13 12.75
CA LEU A 110 4.68 -4.09 12.68
C LEU A 110 5.36 -4.07 11.30
N THR A 111 5.69 -5.24 10.76
CA THR A 111 6.23 -5.34 9.39
C THR A 111 5.22 -4.85 8.35
N ALA A 112 3.94 -5.20 8.50
CA ALA A 112 2.89 -4.72 7.61
C ALA A 112 2.74 -3.18 7.66
N ARG A 113 2.87 -2.57 8.85
CA ARG A 113 2.83 -1.11 9.02
C ARG A 113 3.98 -0.44 8.29
N ASP A 114 5.20 -0.91 8.50
CA ASP A 114 6.42 -0.38 7.84
C ASP A 114 6.31 -0.43 6.30
N GLN A 115 5.64 -1.43 5.75
CA GLN A 115 5.40 -1.58 4.31
C GLN A 115 4.24 -0.73 3.77
N LEU A 116 3.45 -0.10 4.64
CA LEU A 116 2.32 0.77 4.29
C LEU A 116 2.65 2.27 4.45
N GLU A 117 3.71 2.61 5.18
CA GLU A 117 4.29 3.96 5.32
C GLU A 117 5.13 4.36 4.10
#